data_AF-A0A966LX54-F1
#
_entry.id   AF-A0A966LX54-F1
#
_cell.length_a   1.000
_cell.length_b   1.000
_cell.length_c   1.000
_cell.angle_alpha   90.00
_cell.angle_beta   90.00
_cell.angle_gamma   90.00
#
_symmetry.space_group_name_H-M   'P 1'
#
loop_
_entity.id
_entity.type
_entity.pdbx_description
1 polymer ?
#
loop_
_entity_poly.entity_id
_entity_poly.type
_entity_poly.pdbx_seq_one_letter_code
_entity_poly.pdbx_strand_id
1 'polypeptide(L)'
;MRLALYRKYRSRSLDEVLGQDHITTILRKSLEKGIISHAYLLTGPRGTGKTSVARILAHEINKLPYDGENSHLDIIEIDAASNSGVDNIRELRDKAQIAPSVAKYKVYIIDEVHMLSKSAFNALLKTLEEPPSHVVFILATTDVDKLPATIISRVQHYYFHPIGEAIIAPRLIEIAKLEGFTLDRDAAQLIAEQSKGGFRDSLSLLDQLSVLANEKTPLTREVVAQNLGLANSETIARLLDASVAGNHKEIISILGSLGSAGVDTRTIVDQLLGEARSRLVNSPELTGTIQNLIDIIKHPYPELKLMTTLIGQKSVQPNGVTPQKRVISTPVDSSANEQIPELAKKIKPSPQKPQQAIEPPTVDPELPQEQAVKKSLGFNWKNLVEEIKPQSIMLYTLLQKCNHSFSDKILTISTNQEFDRKKLEDSKNHSLIMQVLKNSNLDDIDVVIKKGSTTANPDVANVMAMMGGGEELNLESI
;
A
#
# COMPACT_ATOMS: atom_id res chain seq x y z
N MET A 1 14.46 20.36 22.55
CA MET A 1 13.30 19.88 21.76
C MET A 1 12.47 19.00 22.68
N ARG A 2 11.13 19.11 22.72
CA ARG A 2 10.29 18.20 23.53
C ARG A 2 10.35 16.81 22.88
N LEU A 3 10.54 15.76 23.67
CA LEU A 3 10.44 14.39 23.17
C LEU A 3 8.95 14.04 23.01
N ALA A 4 8.57 13.55 21.83
CA ALA A 4 7.17 13.22 21.53
C ALA A 4 6.60 12.17 22.51
N LEU A 5 5.34 12.31 22.93
CA LEU A 5 4.74 11.52 24.00
C LEU A 5 4.79 10.01 23.71
N TYR A 6 4.59 9.61 22.46
CA TYR A 6 4.66 8.20 22.05
C TYR A 6 6.06 7.57 22.16
N ARG A 7 7.12 8.38 22.29
CA ARG A 7 8.48 7.92 22.64
C ARG A 7 8.68 7.95 24.15
N LYS A 8 8.31 9.06 24.81
CA LYS A 8 8.47 9.27 26.26
C LYS A 8 7.74 8.21 27.10
N TYR A 9 6.55 7.80 26.68
CA TYR A 9 5.70 6.81 27.36
C TYR A 9 5.63 5.46 26.64
N ARG A 10 6.71 5.08 25.93
CA ARG A 10 6.89 3.70 25.44
C ARG A 10 7.14 2.78 26.64
N SER A 11 6.38 1.69 26.74
CA SER A 11 6.55 0.64 27.75
C SER A 11 8.00 0.11 27.79
N ARG A 12 8.58 0.02 28.99
CA ARG A 12 9.93 -0.51 29.26
C ARG A 12 9.95 -1.90 29.86
N SER A 13 8.84 -2.36 30.43
CA SER A 13 8.65 -3.69 30.99
C SER A 13 7.39 -4.36 30.40
N LEU A 14 7.27 -5.69 30.56
CA LEU A 14 6.06 -6.43 30.15
C LEU A 14 4.82 -6.01 30.96
N ASP A 15 5.00 -5.37 32.12
CA ASP A 15 3.93 -4.94 33.02
C ASP A 15 3.38 -3.54 32.64
N GLU A 16 4.12 -2.77 31.83
CA GLU A 16 3.69 -1.48 31.27
C GLU A 16 2.92 -1.61 29.94
N VAL A 17 2.61 -2.83 29.49
CA VAL A 17 1.99 -3.10 28.17
C VAL A 17 0.46 -3.13 28.29
N LEU A 18 -0.19 -2.06 27.88
CA LEU A 18 -1.62 -1.84 28.08
C LEU A 18 -2.50 -2.82 27.28
N GLY A 19 -3.37 -3.56 27.97
CA GLY A 19 -4.43 -4.37 27.37
C GLY A 19 -3.98 -5.60 26.59
N GLN A 20 -2.78 -6.13 26.88
CA GLN A 20 -2.24 -7.34 26.23
C GLN A 20 -1.86 -8.42 27.27
N ASP A 21 -2.57 -8.47 28.40
CA ASP A 21 -2.25 -9.32 29.56
C ASP A 21 -2.19 -10.82 29.23
N HIS A 22 -2.96 -11.25 28.22
CA HIS A 22 -2.96 -12.60 27.67
C HIS A 22 -1.63 -12.95 26.99
N ILE A 23 -0.95 -12.00 26.36
CA ILE A 23 0.39 -12.18 25.78
C ILE A 23 1.45 -12.04 26.87
N THR A 24 1.44 -10.94 27.61
CA THR A 24 2.54 -10.62 28.54
C THR A 24 2.67 -11.64 29.66
N THR A 25 1.55 -12.21 30.12
CA THR A 25 1.55 -13.29 31.11
C THR A 25 2.11 -14.61 30.58
N ILE A 26 1.95 -14.91 29.28
CA ILE A 26 2.57 -16.10 28.68
C ILE A 26 4.07 -15.86 28.50
N LEU A 27 4.47 -14.71 27.96
CA LEU A 27 5.88 -14.36 27.75
C LEU A 27 6.66 -14.35 29.09
N ARG A 28 6.13 -13.67 30.12
CA ARG A 28 6.74 -13.61 31.47
C ARG A 28 6.97 -15.02 32.04
N LYS A 29 5.94 -15.89 32.00
CA LYS A 29 6.02 -17.28 32.47
C LYS A 29 6.92 -18.19 31.63
N SER A 30 7.16 -17.85 30.35
CA SER A 30 8.11 -18.56 29.50
C SER A 30 9.55 -18.19 29.87
N LEU A 31 9.81 -16.89 30.06
CA LEU A 31 11.10 -16.32 30.48
C LEU A 31 11.50 -16.81 31.88
N GLU A 32 10.59 -16.78 32.84
CA GLU A 32 10.77 -17.33 34.21
C GLU A 32 11.26 -18.79 34.19
N LYS A 33 10.75 -19.59 33.25
CA LYS A 33 11.10 -21.01 33.08
C LYS A 33 12.33 -21.25 32.19
N GLY A 34 12.92 -20.19 31.62
CA GLY A 34 13.99 -20.30 30.62
C GLY A 34 13.56 -20.93 29.29
N ILE A 35 12.25 -21.03 29.03
CA ILE A 35 11.70 -21.58 27.79
C ILE A 35 11.71 -20.45 26.74
N ILE A 36 12.65 -20.54 25.80
CA ILE A 36 12.88 -19.53 24.77
C ILE A 36 12.71 -20.19 23.41
N SER A 37 11.83 -19.64 22.57
CA SER A 37 11.67 -20.08 21.18
C SER A 37 12.80 -19.52 20.32
N HIS A 38 13.21 -20.27 19.30
CA HIS A 38 14.10 -19.75 18.25
C HIS A 38 13.42 -18.63 17.43
N ALA A 39 12.08 -18.60 17.40
CA ALA A 39 11.33 -17.57 16.68
C ALA A 39 9.96 -17.24 17.31
N TYR A 40 9.63 -15.95 17.28
CA TYR A 40 8.38 -15.35 17.73
C TYR A 40 7.77 -14.52 16.60
N LEU A 41 6.44 -14.48 16.52
CA LEU A 41 5.70 -13.64 15.57
C LEU A 41 4.62 -12.85 16.31
N LEU A 42 4.74 -11.53 16.28
CA LEU A 42 3.83 -10.58 16.93
C LEU A 42 2.93 -9.94 15.85
N THR A 43 1.65 -10.25 15.84
CA THR A 43 0.68 -9.74 14.84
C THR A 43 -0.41 -8.93 15.49
N GLY A 44 -0.98 -7.96 14.77
CA GLY A 44 -2.17 -7.22 15.21
C GLY A 44 -2.11 -5.76 14.77
N PRO A 45 -3.09 -4.92 15.14
CA PRO A 45 -3.21 -3.55 14.66
C PRO A 45 -1.98 -2.66 14.88
N ARG A 46 -1.98 -1.49 14.22
CA ARG A 46 -0.96 -0.46 14.43
C ARG A 46 -1.11 0.12 15.84
N GLY A 47 0.02 0.40 16.51
CA GLY A 47 0.02 1.07 17.81
C GLY A 47 -0.34 0.23 19.06
N THR A 48 -0.60 -1.07 18.93
CA THR A 48 -0.98 -1.98 20.06
C THR A 48 0.19 -2.49 20.92
N GLY A 49 1.43 -2.08 20.61
CA GLY A 49 2.61 -2.36 21.44
C GLY A 49 3.63 -3.35 20.84
N LYS A 50 3.34 -4.03 19.72
CA LYS A 50 4.19 -5.06 19.09
C LYS A 50 5.70 -4.82 19.16
N THR A 51 6.21 -3.76 18.54
CA THR A 51 7.65 -3.40 18.51
C THR A 51 8.22 -3.13 19.90
N SER A 52 7.41 -2.66 20.84
CA SER A 52 7.85 -2.41 22.22
C SER A 52 8.00 -3.73 22.97
N VAL A 53 7.04 -4.64 22.85
CA VAL A 53 7.16 -6.01 23.37
C VAL A 53 8.32 -6.77 22.72
N ALA A 54 8.59 -6.58 21.43
CA ALA A 54 9.75 -7.17 20.77
C ALA A 54 11.08 -6.72 21.38
N ARG A 55 11.24 -5.41 21.62
CA ARG A 55 12.44 -4.85 22.29
C ARG A 55 12.57 -5.33 23.73
N ILE A 56 11.49 -5.30 24.51
CA ILE A 56 11.48 -5.81 25.90
C ILE A 56 11.90 -7.29 25.90
N LEU A 57 11.27 -8.13 25.08
CA LEU A 57 11.54 -9.56 24.98
C LEU A 57 13.01 -9.85 24.59
N ALA A 58 13.59 -9.06 23.66
CA ALA A 58 14.99 -9.22 23.26
C ALA A 58 16.00 -8.93 24.40
N HIS A 59 15.67 -7.99 25.29
CA HIS A 59 16.49 -7.66 26.47
C HIS A 59 16.29 -8.70 27.59
N GLU A 60 15.05 -9.07 27.88
CA GLU A 60 14.69 -10.10 28.88
C GLU A 60 15.31 -11.48 28.57
N ILE A 61 15.26 -11.92 27.30
CA ILE A 61 15.89 -13.16 26.81
C ILE A 61 17.39 -13.21 27.14
N ASN A 62 18.05 -12.04 27.14
CA ASN A 62 19.46 -11.87 27.43
C ASN A 62 19.76 -11.40 28.86
N LYS A 63 18.74 -11.14 29.69
CA LYS A 63 18.84 -10.54 31.02
C LYS A 63 19.58 -9.19 31.03
N LEU A 64 19.41 -8.41 29.96
CA LEU A 64 19.97 -7.07 29.80
C LEU A 64 18.96 -6.01 30.30
N PRO A 65 19.42 -4.88 30.88
CA PRO A 65 18.54 -3.76 31.18
C PRO A 65 18.05 -3.09 29.88
N TYR A 66 16.80 -2.60 29.89
CA TYR A 66 16.22 -1.83 28.78
C TYR A 66 15.73 -0.46 29.26
N ASP A 67 16.32 0.61 28.73
CA ASP A 67 16.00 2.00 29.07
C ASP A 67 15.06 2.69 28.05
N GLY A 68 14.89 2.07 26.87
CA GLY A 68 14.05 2.56 25.77
C GLY A 68 14.82 3.15 24.58
N GLU A 69 16.11 3.47 24.73
CA GLU A 69 16.92 4.21 23.75
C GLU A 69 18.19 3.43 23.32
N ASN A 70 18.86 2.71 24.23
CA ASN A 70 20.08 1.99 23.91
C ASN A 70 19.82 0.69 23.11
N SER A 71 20.65 0.44 22.09
CA SER A 71 20.65 -0.81 21.31
C SER A 71 21.89 -1.63 21.67
N HIS A 72 21.70 -2.87 22.15
CA HIS A 72 22.81 -3.79 22.40
C HIS A 72 23.38 -4.34 21.08
N LEU A 73 24.68 -4.61 21.01
CA LEU A 73 25.36 -5.10 19.77
C LEU A 73 24.76 -6.41 19.24
N ASP A 74 24.31 -7.29 20.15
CA ASP A 74 23.67 -8.56 19.82
C ASP A 74 22.13 -8.48 19.71
N ILE A 75 21.55 -7.28 19.74
CA ILE A 75 20.12 -7.03 19.49
C ILE A 75 20.01 -6.15 18.24
N ILE A 76 19.62 -6.77 17.13
CA ILE A 76 19.67 -6.18 15.79
C ILE A 76 18.22 -5.93 15.34
N GLU A 77 17.81 -4.66 15.30
CA GLU A 77 16.49 -4.24 14.81
C GLU A 77 16.55 -3.82 13.33
N ILE A 78 15.63 -4.37 12.53
CA ILE A 78 15.54 -4.16 11.08
C ILE A 78 14.09 -3.81 10.74
N ASP A 79 13.87 -2.62 10.18
CA ASP A 79 12.61 -2.30 9.50
C ASP A 79 12.57 -3.00 8.14
N ALA A 80 11.61 -3.90 7.93
CA ALA A 80 11.43 -4.60 6.66
C ALA A 80 10.91 -3.69 5.54
N ALA A 81 10.30 -2.54 5.84
CA ALA A 81 9.87 -1.59 4.81
C ALA A 81 11.09 -0.95 4.11
N SER A 82 12.08 -0.48 4.86
CA SER A 82 13.35 0.03 4.30
C SER A 82 14.31 -1.08 3.85
N ASN A 83 14.22 -2.31 4.37
CA ASN A 83 15.19 -3.40 4.12
C ASN A 83 14.62 -4.61 3.34
N SER A 84 13.53 -4.43 2.58
CA SER A 84 12.76 -5.50 1.90
C SER A 84 13.51 -6.38 0.87
N GLY A 85 14.74 -6.03 0.51
CA GLY A 85 15.55 -6.70 -0.52
C GLY A 85 16.10 -8.07 -0.11
N VAL A 86 16.41 -8.90 -1.12
CA VAL A 86 16.89 -10.27 -0.88
C VAL A 86 18.27 -10.32 -0.22
N ASP A 87 19.17 -9.42 -0.64
CA ASP A 87 20.57 -9.48 -0.24
C ASP A 87 20.78 -8.99 1.20
N ASN A 88 19.98 -8.03 1.65
CA ASN A 88 19.89 -7.64 3.07
C ASN A 88 19.55 -8.83 3.98
N ILE A 89 18.62 -9.70 3.56
CA ILE A 89 18.21 -10.88 4.34
C ILE A 89 19.19 -12.06 4.19
N ARG A 90 19.92 -12.16 3.06
CA ARG A 90 21.07 -13.06 2.94
C ARG A 90 22.20 -12.65 3.89
N GLU A 91 22.57 -11.38 3.91
CA GLU A 91 23.53 -10.83 4.86
C GLU A 91 23.08 -11.04 6.31
N LEU A 92 21.80 -10.85 6.62
CA LEU A 92 21.22 -11.12 7.94
C LEU A 92 21.47 -12.59 8.33
N ARG A 93 21.04 -13.54 7.50
CA ARG A 93 21.25 -14.99 7.69
C ARG A 93 22.72 -15.33 7.90
N ASP A 94 23.60 -14.78 7.07
CA ASP A 94 25.04 -15.10 7.10
C ASP A 94 25.70 -14.49 8.36
N LYS A 95 25.27 -13.30 8.80
CA LYS A 95 25.63 -12.70 10.09
C LYS A 95 25.02 -13.43 11.30
N ALA A 96 23.91 -14.15 11.13
CA ALA A 96 23.24 -14.91 12.19
C ALA A 96 23.97 -16.23 12.53
N GLN A 97 24.64 -16.84 11.54
CA GLN A 97 25.52 -18.01 11.78
C GLN A 97 26.70 -17.66 12.71
N ILE A 98 27.17 -16.41 12.69
CA ILE A 98 28.18 -15.91 13.62
C ILE A 98 27.57 -15.82 15.03
N ALA A 99 28.28 -16.36 16.03
CA ALA A 99 27.92 -16.32 17.44
C ALA A 99 27.62 -14.89 17.98
N PRO A 100 27.00 -14.76 19.17
CA PRO A 100 26.87 -13.48 19.85
C PRO A 100 28.23 -12.96 20.34
N SER A 101 28.31 -11.65 20.55
CA SER A 101 29.54 -10.92 20.93
C SER A 101 29.74 -10.89 22.44
N VAL A 102 28.65 -10.65 23.19
CA VAL A 102 28.64 -10.48 24.65
C VAL A 102 27.40 -11.11 25.29
N ALA A 103 26.25 -11.07 24.60
CA ALA A 103 24.99 -11.62 25.10
C ALA A 103 24.90 -13.15 24.98
N LYS A 104 23.90 -13.76 25.62
CA LYS A 104 23.65 -15.21 25.49
C LYS A 104 23.05 -15.58 24.13
N TYR A 105 22.21 -14.70 23.58
CA TYR A 105 21.50 -14.86 22.33
C TYR A 105 21.65 -13.63 21.44
N LYS A 106 21.80 -13.88 20.14
CA LYS A 106 21.77 -12.88 19.07
C LYS A 106 20.32 -12.73 18.60
N VAL A 107 19.70 -11.61 18.92
CA VAL A 107 18.26 -11.40 18.71
C VAL A 107 18.04 -10.49 17.50
N TYR A 108 17.28 -10.97 16.52
CA TYR A 108 16.89 -10.21 15.33
C TYR A 108 15.43 -9.79 15.45
N ILE A 109 15.18 -8.49 15.63
CA ILE A 109 13.85 -7.90 15.57
C ILE A 109 13.60 -7.47 14.12
N ILE A 110 12.56 -7.99 13.48
CA ILE A 110 12.16 -7.62 12.11
C ILE A 110 10.76 -7.02 12.17
N ASP A 111 10.65 -5.69 12.15
CA ASP A 111 9.35 -5.00 12.19
C ASP A 111 8.76 -4.82 10.79
N GLU A 112 7.43 -4.76 10.74
CA GLU A 112 6.58 -4.82 9.54
C GLU A 112 7.02 -5.87 8.50
N VAL A 113 7.36 -7.09 8.96
CA VAL A 113 7.93 -8.20 8.16
C VAL A 113 7.13 -8.55 6.89
N HIS A 114 5.84 -8.21 6.84
CA HIS A 114 4.99 -8.34 5.64
C HIS A 114 5.47 -7.52 4.43
N MET A 115 6.38 -6.57 4.64
CA MET A 115 7.01 -5.73 3.61
C MET A 115 8.21 -6.41 2.93
N LEU A 116 8.69 -7.56 3.44
CA LEU A 116 9.75 -8.32 2.78
C LEU A 116 9.30 -8.82 1.40
N SER A 117 10.21 -8.78 0.43
CA SER A 117 9.98 -9.40 -0.88
C SER A 117 9.83 -10.93 -0.77
N LYS A 118 9.07 -11.55 -1.68
CA LYS A 118 8.83 -13.02 -1.68
C LYS A 118 10.15 -13.83 -1.67
N SER A 119 11.16 -13.36 -2.38
CA SER A 119 12.48 -13.98 -2.40
C SER A 119 13.25 -13.77 -1.08
N ALA A 120 13.01 -12.67 -0.36
CA ALA A 120 13.61 -12.41 0.94
C ALA A 120 12.99 -13.30 2.02
N PHE A 121 11.67 -13.54 1.98
CA PHE A 121 11.02 -14.59 2.78
C PHE A 121 11.66 -15.98 2.53
N ASN A 122 11.96 -16.33 1.28
CA ASN A 122 12.63 -17.60 0.96
C ASN A 122 14.10 -17.67 1.44
N ALA A 123 14.77 -16.52 1.58
CA ALA A 123 16.10 -16.46 2.21
C ALA A 123 16.01 -16.62 3.74
N LEU A 124 15.00 -16.01 4.37
CA LEU A 124 14.75 -16.12 5.81
C LEU A 124 14.34 -17.54 6.22
N LEU A 125 13.45 -18.19 5.45
CA LEU A 125 12.90 -19.53 5.74
C LEU A 125 13.96 -20.56 6.11
N LYS A 126 15.08 -20.63 5.38
CA LYS A 126 16.17 -21.57 5.67
C LYS A 126 16.74 -21.42 7.08
N THR A 127 16.78 -20.18 7.59
CA THR A 127 17.25 -19.84 8.94
C THR A 127 16.20 -20.09 10.03
N LEU A 128 14.92 -20.24 9.66
CA LEU A 128 13.82 -20.62 10.56
C LEU A 128 13.56 -22.14 10.54
N GLU A 129 14.07 -22.84 9.52
CA GLU A 129 14.07 -24.31 9.44
C GLU A 129 15.25 -24.92 10.20
N GLU A 130 16.44 -24.35 10.03
CA GLU A 130 17.67 -24.76 10.71
C GLU A 130 18.27 -23.59 11.53
N PRO A 131 17.59 -23.14 12.59
CA PRO A 131 18.04 -22.00 13.40
C PRO A 131 19.28 -22.34 14.23
N PRO A 132 20.36 -21.53 14.20
CA PRO A 132 21.48 -21.70 15.11
C PRO A 132 21.04 -21.52 16.56
N SER A 133 21.51 -22.38 17.48
CA SER A 133 21.03 -22.41 18.88
C SER A 133 21.21 -21.12 19.68
N HIS A 134 22.06 -20.20 19.21
CA HIS A 134 22.29 -18.88 19.79
C HIS A 134 21.47 -17.76 19.16
N VAL A 135 20.60 -18.04 18.18
CA VAL A 135 19.80 -17.04 17.45
C VAL A 135 18.34 -17.06 17.92
N VAL A 136 17.75 -15.87 18.07
CA VAL A 136 16.30 -15.71 18.25
C VAL A 136 15.76 -14.67 17.26
N PHE A 137 14.71 -15.02 16.54
CA PHE A 137 13.95 -14.10 15.69
C PHE A 137 12.70 -13.57 16.40
N ILE A 138 12.45 -12.27 16.31
CA ILE A 138 11.20 -11.65 16.75
C ILE A 138 10.63 -10.85 15.57
N LEU A 139 9.67 -11.46 14.88
CA LEU A 139 9.00 -10.88 13.72
C LEU A 139 7.78 -10.07 14.20
N ALA A 140 7.54 -8.89 13.64
CA ALA A 140 6.35 -8.09 13.92
C ALA A 140 5.65 -7.63 12.63
N THR A 141 4.31 -7.54 12.65
CA THR A 141 3.53 -7.09 11.48
C THR A 141 2.13 -6.55 11.82
N THR A 142 1.64 -5.56 11.09
CA THR A 142 0.21 -5.19 11.05
C THR A 142 -0.68 -6.13 10.24
N ASP A 143 -0.09 -6.88 9.32
CA ASP A 143 -0.77 -7.69 8.31
C ASP A 143 -0.23 -9.12 8.34
N VAL A 144 -1.06 -10.08 8.74
CA VAL A 144 -0.68 -11.49 8.84
C VAL A 144 -0.96 -12.27 7.56
N ASP A 145 -1.96 -11.86 6.79
CA ASP A 145 -2.42 -12.56 5.58
C ASP A 145 -1.40 -12.47 4.42
N LYS A 146 -0.53 -11.46 4.46
CA LYS A 146 0.65 -11.34 3.57
C LYS A 146 1.80 -12.30 3.91
N LEU A 147 1.85 -12.91 5.10
CA LEU A 147 2.94 -13.82 5.47
C LEU A 147 2.72 -15.22 4.87
N PRO A 148 3.76 -15.87 4.32
CA PRO A 148 3.66 -17.27 3.93
C PRO A 148 3.30 -18.17 5.13
N ALA A 149 2.34 -19.08 4.96
CA ALA A 149 1.96 -20.07 5.99
C ALA A 149 3.14 -20.96 6.46
N THR A 150 4.18 -21.09 5.62
CA THR A 150 5.45 -21.74 5.97
C THR A 150 6.23 -21.01 7.06
N ILE A 151 6.14 -19.66 7.13
CA ILE A 151 6.67 -18.88 8.27
C ILE A 151 5.79 -19.14 9.51
N ILE A 152 4.48 -18.98 9.38
CA ILE A 152 3.53 -19.03 10.50
C ILE A 152 3.59 -20.40 11.23
N SER A 153 3.80 -21.49 10.51
CA SER A 153 3.95 -22.85 11.08
C SER A 153 5.27 -23.12 11.83
N ARG A 154 6.25 -22.20 11.79
CA ARG A 154 7.58 -22.36 12.43
C ARG A 154 7.79 -21.44 13.64
N VAL A 155 6.87 -20.52 13.92
CA VAL A 155 7.04 -19.43 14.90
C VAL A 155 6.04 -19.53 16.05
N GLN A 156 6.41 -19.04 17.24
CA GLN A 156 5.44 -18.84 18.33
C GLN A 156 4.63 -17.57 18.06
N HIS A 157 3.36 -17.74 17.69
CA HIS A 157 2.50 -16.66 17.19
C HIS A 157 1.64 -16.04 18.31
N TYR A 158 1.73 -14.71 18.47
CA TYR A 158 1.02 -13.92 19.46
C TYR A 158 0.18 -12.82 18.78
N TYR A 159 -1.13 -12.85 19.02
CA TYR A 159 -2.09 -11.89 18.46
C TYR A 159 -2.44 -10.77 19.45
N PHE A 160 -2.06 -9.54 19.08
CA PHE A 160 -2.32 -8.30 19.82
C PHE A 160 -3.69 -7.75 19.44
N HIS A 161 -4.55 -7.57 20.44
CA HIS A 161 -5.90 -7.02 20.23
C HIS A 161 -5.86 -5.48 20.14
N PRO A 162 -6.85 -4.84 19.49
CA PRO A 162 -7.11 -3.42 19.69
C PRO A 162 -7.32 -3.13 21.19
N ILE A 163 -6.69 -2.08 21.72
CA ILE A 163 -6.77 -1.75 23.15
C ILE A 163 -8.09 -1.00 23.40
N GLY A 164 -8.89 -1.46 24.36
CA GLY A 164 -10.20 -0.85 24.63
C GLY A 164 -10.11 0.58 25.18
N GLU A 165 -11.08 1.42 24.83
CA GLU A 165 -11.17 2.83 25.28
C GLU A 165 -11.08 2.99 26.80
N ALA A 166 -11.70 2.06 27.55
CA ALA A 166 -11.68 2.02 29.01
C ALA A 166 -10.28 1.81 29.61
N ILE A 167 -9.30 1.36 28.83
CA ILE A 167 -7.88 1.23 29.21
C ILE A 167 -7.09 2.45 28.71
N ILE A 168 -7.35 2.92 27.48
CA ILE A 168 -6.65 4.07 26.90
C ILE A 168 -6.99 5.37 27.65
N ALA A 169 -8.27 5.68 27.84
CA ALA A 169 -8.70 7.00 28.34
C ALA A 169 -8.16 7.33 29.76
N PRO A 170 -8.20 6.42 30.76
CA PRO A 170 -7.55 6.68 32.06
C PRO A 170 -6.05 6.97 31.93
N ARG A 171 -5.35 6.22 31.06
CA ARG A 171 -3.90 6.39 30.86
C ARG A 171 -3.54 7.70 30.16
N LEU A 172 -4.40 8.20 29.27
CA LEU A 172 -4.24 9.55 28.69
C LEU A 172 -4.37 10.63 29.78
N ILE A 173 -5.31 10.47 30.73
CA ILE A 173 -5.52 11.42 31.83
C ILE A 173 -4.35 11.39 32.83
N GLU A 174 -3.75 10.22 33.09
CA GLU A 174 -2.50 10.10 33.85
C GLU A 174 -1.35 10.84 33.16
N ILE A 175 -1.19 10.62 31.84
CA ILE A 175 -0.10 11.22 31.06
C ILE A 175 -0.26 12.73 30.93
N ALA A 176 -1.48 13.25 30.74
CA ALA A 176 -1.75 14.69 30.75
C ALA A 176 -1.28 15.36 32.05
N LYS A 177 -1.59 14.76 33.21
CA LYS A 177 -1.13 15.24 34.52
C LYS A 177 0.39 15.21 34.66
N LEU A 178 1.06 14.17 34.15
CA LEU A 178 2.53 14.06 34.13
C LEU A 178 3.20 15.05 33.16
N GLU A 179 2.45 15.60 32.20
CA GLU A 179 2.89 16.67 31.29
C GLU A 179 2.48 18.07 31.75
N GLY A 180 1.78 18.22 32.89
CA GLY A 180 1.39 19.52 33.44
C GLY A 180 0.15 20.16 32.80
N PHE A 181 -0.80 19.37 32.29
CA PHE A 181 -2.08 19.90 31.80
C PHE A 181 -3.27 19.02 32.20
N THR A 182 -4.47 19.63 32.22
CA THR A 182 -5.71 18.94 32.55
C THR A 182 -6.38 18.39 31.28
N LEU A 183 -6.80 17.13 31.31
CA LEU A 183 -7.55 16.46 30.24
C LEU A 183 -8.90 15.98 30.79
N ASP A 184 -9.99 16.39 30.17
CA ASP A 184 -11.33 15.98 30.58
C ASP A 184 -11.62 14.52 30.21
N ARG A 185 -12.49 13.86 30.98
CA ARG A 185 -12.83 12.45 30.76
C ARG A 185 -13.39 12.19 29.37
N ASP A 186 -14.29 13.05 28.90
CA ASP A 186 -15.01 12.86 27.65
C ASP A 186 -14.15 13.27 26.44
N ALA A 187 -13.11 14.08 26.67
CA ALA A 187 -12.03 14.38 25.74
C ALA A 187 -11.05 13.20 25.63
N ALA A 188 -10.64 12.61 26.76
CA ALA A 188 -9.81 11.41 26.79
C ALA A 188 -10.49 10.22 26.12
N GLN A 189 -11.81 10.05 26.32
CA GLN A 189 -12.58 9.02 25.61
C GLN A 189 -12.66 9.31 24.12
N LEU A 190 -12.88 10.56 23.69
CA LEU A 190 -12.90 10.91 22.27
C LEU A 190 -11.53 10.65 21.59
N ILE A 191 -10.41 10.95 22.26
CA ILE A 191 -9.06 10.62 21.76
C ILE A 191 -8.87 9.09 21.69
N ALA A 192 -9.39 8.34 22.66
CA ALA A 192 -9.33 6.87 22.67
C ALA A 192 -10.14 6.25 21.52
N GLU A 193 -11.38 6.70 21.31
CA GLU A 193 -12.27 6.32 20.20
C GLU A 193 -11.58 6.55 18.84
N GLN A 194 -11.09 7.78 18.61
CA GLN A 194 -10.43 8.14 17.35
C GLN A 194 -9.07 7.44 17.14
N SER A 195 -8.43 6.93 18.20
CA SER A 195 -7.24 6.08 18.06
C SER A 195 -7.51 4.69 17.49
N LYS A 196 -8.79 4.28 17.39
CA LYS A 196 -9.24 2.97 16.88
C LYS A 196 -8.51 1.78 17.52
N GLY A 197 -8.18 1.92 18.80
CA GLY A 197 -7.51 0.93 19.65
C GLY A 197 -5.96 0.92 19.58
N GLY A 198 -5.34 1.89 18.91
CA GLY A 198 -3.88 2.03 18.83
C GLY A 198 -3.34 3.02 19.86
N PHE A 199 -2.74 2.54 20.97
CA PHE A 199 -2.24 3.43 22.02
C PHE A 199 -1.17 4.42 21.54
N ARG A 200 -0.24 4.01 20.66
CA ARG A 200 0.71 4.94 20.00
C ARG A 200 0.01 6.13 19.34
N ASP A 201 -1.13 5.89 18.72
CA ASP A 201 -1.84 6.87 17.93
C ASP A 201 -2.69 7.76 18.85
N SER A 202 -3.27 7.21 19.92
CA SER A 202 -3.87 8.01 21.02
C SER A 202 -2.88 8.99 21.67
N LEU A 203 -1.62 8.57 21.89
CA LEU A 203 -0.56 9.46 22.38
C LEU A 203 -0.12 10.50 21.35
N SER A 204 -0.20 10.19 20.06
CA SER A 204 0.16 11.13 19.00
C SER A 204 -0.89 12.24 18.86
N LEU A 205 -2.18 11.89 18.97
CA LEU A 205 -3.28 12.85 19.05
C LEU A 205 -3.17 13.71 20.33
N LEU A 206 -2.88 13.10 21.49
CA LEU A 206 -2.70 13.83 22.74
C LEU A 206 -1.53 14.82 22.68
N ASP A 207 -0.39 14.45 22.08
CA ASP A 207 0.78 15.32 21.93
C ASP A 207 0.44 16.56 21.07
N GLN A 208 -0.19 16.35 19.91
CA GLN A 208 -0.66 17.41 19.02
C GLN A 208 -1.63 18.37 19.72
N LEU A 209 -2.58 17.84 20.50
CA LEU A 209 -3.60 18.64 21.19
C LEU A 209 -3.11 19.28 22.50
N SER A 210 -2.01 18.78 23.10
CA SER A 210 -1.47 19.29 24.36
C SER A 210 -1.02 20.76 24.31
N VAL A 211 -0.74 21.28 23.11
CA VAL A 211 -0.37 22.69 22.89
C VAL A 211 -1.53 23.65 23.18
N LEU A 212 -2.78 23.16 23.15
CA LEU A 212 -4.00 23.94 23.38
C LEU A 212 -4.43 23.97 24.86
N ALA A 213 -3.75 23.23 25.73
CA ALA A 213 -4.13 23.01 27.12
C ALA A 213 -3.03 23.43 28.10
N ASN A 214 -3.41 23.68 29.35
CA ASN A 214 -2.52 23.92 30.48
C ASN A 214 -3.27 23.60 31.79
N GLU A 215 -2.66 23.85 32.94
CA GLU A 215 -3.29 23.62 34.25
C GLU A 215 -4.63 24.36 34.45
N LYS A 216 -4.81 25.53 33.82
CA LYS A 216 -5.98 26.42 34.00
C LYS A 216 -7.04 26.27 32.93
N THR A 217 -6.67 25.87 31.70
CA THR A 217 -7.61 25.58 30.61
C THR A 217 -7.51 24.10 30.24
N PRO A 218 -8.46 23.26 30.69
CA PRO A 218 -8.46 21.83 30.38
C PRO A 218 -8.73 21.59 28.89
N LEU A 219 -8.25 20.45 28.38
CA LEU A 219 -8.61 19.98 27.04
C LEU A 219 -10.00 19.34 27.10
N THR A 220 -11.03 20.08 26.66
CA THR A 220 -12.44 19.65 26.65
C THR A 220 -12.82 18.86 25.40
N ARG A 221 -13.96 18.17 25.42
CA ARG A 221 -14.45 17.34 24.30
C ARG A 221 -14.65 18.19 23.03
N GLU A 222 -15.11 19.43 23.18
CA GLU A 222 -15.40 20.36 22.10
C GLU A 222 -14.11 20.80 21.41
N VAL A 223 -13.07 21.12 22.19
CA VAL A 223 -11.75 21.49 21.66
C VAL A 223 -11.13 20.33 20.90
N VAL A 224 -11.22 19.09 21.43
CA VAL A 224 -10.79 17.88 20.71
C VAL A 224 -11.58 17.71 19.41
N ALA A 225 -12.91 17.75 19.47
CA ALA A 225 -13.76 17.52 18.29
C ALA A 225 -13.48 18.53 17.17
N GLN A 226 -13.34 19.82 17.49
CA GLN A 226 -13.02 20.87 16.52
C GLN A 226 -11.64 20.67 15.88
N ASN A 227 -10.61 20.35 16.67
CA ASN A 227 -9.24 20.17 16.15
C ASN A 227 -9.02 18.85 15.41
N LEU A 228 -9.87 17.84 15.66
CA LEU A 228 -9.92 16.60 14.89
C LEU A 228 -10.87 16.68 13.67
N GLY A 229 -11.51 17.83 13.43
CA GLY A 229 -12.43 18.04 12.31
C GLY A 229 -13.70 17.18 12.36
N LEU A 230 -14.15 16.80 13.56
CA LEU A 230 -15.31 15.94 13.77
C LEU A 230 -16.61 16.74 13.76
N ALA A 231 -17.68 16.18 13.19
CA ALA A 231 -19.01 16.73 13.33
C ALA A 231 -19.54 16.49 14.76
N ASN A 232 -20.37 17.42 15.27
CA ASN A 232 -21.15 17.21 16.49
C ASN A 232 -22.07 15.98 16.32
N SER A 233 -22.08 15.09 17.31
CA SER A 233 -22.97 13.93 17.39
C SER A 233 -24.44 14.28 17.14
N GLU A 234 -24.93 15.43 17.63
CA GLU A 234 -26.31 15.89 17.38
C GLU A 234 -26.58 16.20 15.90
N THR A 235 -25.56 16.61 15.14
CA THR A 235 -25.66 16.89 13.71
C THR A 235 -25.59 15.62 12.89
N ILE A 236 -24.78 14.64 13.31
CA ILE A 236 -24.75 13.28 12.72
C ILE A 236 -26.08 12.54 12.98
N ALA A 237 -26.61 12.62 14.19
CA ALA A 237 -27.94 12.13 14.55
C ALA A 237 -29.03 12.69 13.62
N ARG A 238 -29.13 14.03 13.52
CA ARG A 238 -30.10 14.70 12.62
C ARG A 238 -29.90 14.33 11.15
N LEU A 239 -28.66 14.15 10.68
CA LEU A 239 -28.38 13.73 9.31
C LEU A 239 -28.88 12.29 9.03
N LEU A 240 -28.73 11.38 10.00
CA LEU A 240 -29.26 10.03 9.92
C LEU A 240 -30.79 10.01 9.96
N ASP A 241 -31.40 10.75 10.89
CA ASP A 241 -32.85 10.86 11.02
C ASP A 241 -33.49 11.52 9.79
N ALA A 242 -32.86 12.55 9.22
CA ALA A 242 -33.27 13.16 7.95
C ALA A 242 -33.15 12.18 6.76
N SER A 243 -32.16 11.28 6.76
CA SER A 243 -32.02 10.21 5.75
C SER A 243 -33.15 9.19 5.85
N VAL A 244 -33.55 8.76 7.05
CA VAL A 244 -34.68 7.84 7.26
C VAL A 244 -36.01 8.52 6.93
N ALA A 245 -36.17 9.80 7.29
CA ALA A 245 -37.32 10.61 6.90
C ALA A 245 -37.41 10.82 5.38
N GLY A 246 -36.26 10.91 4.68
CA GLY A 246 -36.19 11.33 3.28
C GLY A 246 -36.25 12.85 3.10
N ASN A 247 -35.82 13.62 4.11
CA ASN A 247 -35.87 15.08 4.08
C ASN A 247 -34.69 15.65 3.29
N HIS A 248 -34.75 15.58 1.96
CA HIS A 248 -33.66 15.98 1.06
C HIS A 248 -33.15 17.41 1.31
N LYS A 249 -34.02 18.35 1.69
CA LYS A 249 -33.65 19.74 1.99
C LYS A 249 -32.75 19.83 3.23
N GLU A 250 -33.08 19.08 4.27
CA GLU A 250 -32.32 19.02 5.52
C GLU A 250 -30.99 18.29 5.34
N ILE A 251 -30.98 17.16 4.62
CA ILE A 251 -29.75 16.44 4.24
C ILE A 251 -28.76 17.38 3.53
N ILE A 252 -29.20 18.08 2.49
CA ILE A 252 -28.34 19.01 1.74
C ILE A 252 -27.89 20.19 2.61
N SER A 253 -28.77 20.73 3.45
CA SER A 253 -28.42 21.83 4.36
C SER A 253 -27.39 21.42 5.42
N ILE A 254 -27.49 20.21 5.98
CA ILE A 254 -26.54 19.70 6.96
C ILE A 254 -25.20 19.40 6.29
N LEU A 255 -25.18 18.68 5.16
CA LEU A 255 -23.94 18.39 4.42
C LEU A 255 -23.22 19.69 4.01
N GLY A 256 -23.95 20.68 3.49
CA GLY A 256 -23.38 21.99 3.14
C GLY A 256 -22.79 22.73 4.35
N SER A 257 -23.42 22.63 5.53
CA SER A 257 -22.88 23.22 6.77
C SER A 257 -21.62 22.51 7.26
N LEU A 258 -21.54 21.19 7.14
CA LEU A 258 -20.37 20.38 7.54
C LEU A 258 -19.19 20.62 6.59
N GLY A 259 -19.43 20.65 5.28
CA GLY A 259 -18.42 21.02 4.29
C GLY A 259 -17.90 22.46 4.48
N SER A 260 -18.79 23.41 4.80
CA SER A 260 -18.42 24.79 5.13
C SER A 260 -17.60 24.91 6.43
N ALA A 261 -17.75 23.94 7.34
CA ALA A 261 -16.95 23.83 8.56
C ALA A 261 -15.63 23.04 8.37
N GLY A 262 -15.32 22.57 7.15
CA GLY A 262 -14.10 21.84 6.83
C GLY A 262 -14.09 20.36 7.26
N VAL A 263 -15.25 19.79 7.61
CA VAL A 263 -15.37 18.38 8.02
C VAL A 263 -15.21 17.47 6.79
N ASP A 264 -14.21 16.58 6.83
CA ASP A 264 -13.98 15.61 5.74
C ASP A 264 -15.15 14.61 5.59
N THR A 265 -15.51 14.30 4.34
CA THR A 265 -16.66 13.43 4.06
C THR A 265 -16.48 12.01 4.60
N ARG A 266 -15.26 11.44 4.60
CA ARG A 266 -15.05 10.09 5.13
C ARG A 266 -15.23 10.07 6.65
N THR A 267 -14.86 11.15 7.33
CA THR A 267 -15.15 11.39 8.75
C THR A 267 -16.65 11.43 9.01
N ILE A 268 -17.43 12.15 8.18
CA ILE A 268 -18.92 12.12 8.26
C ILE A 268 -19.47 10.69 8.07
N VAL A 269 -18.92 9.92 7.12
CA VAL A 269 -19.34 8.53 6.86
C VAL A 269 -19.00 7.60 8.03
N ASP A 270 -17.79 7.69 8.59
CA ASP A 270 -17.38 6.91 9.76
C ASP A 270 -18.27 7.23 10.98
N GLN A 271 -18.57 8.51 11.22
CA GLN A 271 -19.47 8.93 12.31
C GLN A 271 -20.92 8.45 12.06
N LEU A 272 -21.44 8.56 10.83
CA LEU A 272 -22.76 8.03 10.47
C LEU A 272 -22.85 6.51 10.61
N LEU A 273 -21.78 5.78 10.28
CA LEU A 273 -21.70 4.33 10.47
C LEU A 273 -21.68 3.94 11.95
N GLY A 274 -20.98 4.71 12.80
CA GLY A 274 -21.01 4.55 14.25
C GLY A 274 -22.41 4.75 14.84
N GLU A 275 -23.06 5.87 14.49
CA GLU A 275 -24.41 6.21 14.94
C GLU A 275 -25.47 5.21 14.43
N ALA A 276 -25.41 4.84 13.14
CA ALA A 276 -26.33 3.85 12.59
C ALA A 276 -26.14 2.46 13.23
N ARG A 277 -24.90 2.07 13.54
CA ARG A 277 -24.61 0.82 14.26
C ARG A 277 -25.11 0.84 15.70
N SER A 278 -25.05 1.97 16.40
CA SER A 278 -25.58 2.09 17.77
C SER A 278 -27.12 1.97 17.78
N ARG A 279 -27.80 2.59 16.80
CA ARG A 279 -29.25 2.53 16.64
C ARG A 279 -29.79 1.23 16.04
N LEU A 280 -28.95 0.42 15.38
CA LEU A 280 -29.35 -0.82 14.70
C LEU A 280 -30.13 -1.81 15.60
N VAL A 281 -29.83 -1.83 16.91
CA VAL A 281 -30.54 -2.63 17.92
C VAL A 281 -32.03 -2.27 18.01
N ASN A 282 -32.36 -0.99 17.82
CA ASN A 282 -33.72 -0.44 17.92
C ASN A 282 -34.36 -0.19 16.55
N SER A 283 -33.58 -0.20 15.47
CA SER A 283 -34.01 0.22 14.13
C SER A 283 -33.33 -0.64 13.04
N PRO A 284 -33.82 -1.88 12.81
CA PRO A 284 -33.20 -2.82 11.85
C PRO A 284 -33.25 -2.33 10.39
N GLU A 285 -34.14 -1.39 10.06
CA GLU A 285 -34.24 -0.73 8.76
C GLU A 285 -32.93 -0.07 8.32
N LEU A 286 -32.11 0.38 9.29
CA LEU A 286 -30.79 0.99 9.06
C LEU A 286 -29.78 0.03 8.40
N THR A 287 -30.05 -1.27 8.33
CA THR A 287 -29.19 -2.26 7.66
C THR A 287 -28.91 -1.86 6.19
N GLY A 288 -29.93 -1.38 5.48
CA GLY A 288 -29.77 -0.91 4.09
C GLY A 288 -28.95 0.37 4.00
N THR A 289 -29.13 1.29 4.95
CA THR A 289 -28.33 2.52 5.06
C THR A 289 -26.85 2.19 5.30
N ILE A 290 -26.55 1.30 6.25
CA ILE A 290 -25.19 0.85 6.58
C ILE A 290 -24.48 0.23 5.36
N GLN A 291 -25.15 -0.67 4.64
CA GLN A 291 -24.58 -1.28 3.42
C GLN A 291 -24.21 -0.23 2.37
N ASN A 292 -25.08 0.75 2.13
CA ASN A 292 -24.83 1.82 1.16
C ASN A 292 -23.77 2.85 1.63
N LEU A 293 -23.55 3.00 2.95
CA LEU A 293 -22.52 3.85 3.53
C LEU A 293 -21.11 3.25 3.40
N ILE A 294 -20.97 1.93 3.58
CA ILE A 294 -19.68 1.21 3.49
C ILE A 294 -18.99 1.42 2.13
N ASP A 295 -19.77 1.45 1.04
CA ASP A 295 -19.25 1.63 -0.32
C ASP A 295 -18.74 3.05 -0.61
N ILE A 296 -19.12 4.05 0.21
CA ILE A 296 -18.70 5.46 0.03
C ILE A 296 -17.21 5.63 0.32
N ILE A 297 -16.70 4.96 1.36
CA ILE A 297 -15.33 5.13 1.88
C ILE A 297 -14.28 4.87 0.77
N LYS A 298 -14.60 3.94 -0.15
CA LYS A 298 -13.75 3.51 -1.27
C LYS A 298 -13.96 4.33 -2.55
N HIS A 299 -14.95 5.23 -2.60
CA HIS A 299 -15.31 5.97 -3.81
C HIS A 299 -14.36 7.16 -4.05
N PRO A 300 -13.94 7.47 -5.30
CA PRO A 300 -13.08 8.62 -5.59
C PRO A 300 -13.77 9.97 -5.36
N TYR A 301 -15.11 10.01 -5.42
CA TYR A 301 -15.92 11.19 -5.10
C TYR A 301 -16.85 10.86 -3.92
N PRO A 302 -16.37 10.90 -2.66
CA PRO A 302 -17.15 10.46 -1.52
C PRO A 302 -18.34 11.39 -1.24
N GLU A 303 -18.19 12.71 -1.44
CA GLU A 303 -19.23 13.73 -1.20
C GLU A 303 -20.48 13.51 -2.06
N LEU A 304 -20.32 13.48 -3.38
CA LEU A 304 -21.41 13.23 -4.32
C LEU A 304 -22.03 11.85 -4.12
N LYS A 305 -21.23 10.85 -3.73
CA LYS A 305 -21.71 9.50 -3.43
C LYS A 305 -22.49 9.46 -2.11
N LEU A 306 -22.10 10.22 -1.08
CA LEU A 306 -22.86 10.37 0.16
C LEU A 306 -24.19 11.08 -0.08
N MET A 307 -24.17 12.22 -0.78
CA MET A 307 -25.39 12.97 -1.11
C MET A 307 -26.38 12.11 -1.90
N THR A 308 -25.92 11.39 -2.93
CA THR A 308 -26.79 10.49 -3.71
C THR A 308 -27.22 9.25 -2.93
N THR A 309 -26.37 8.68 -2.06
CA THR A 309 -26.74 7.55 -1.18
C THR A 309 -27.79 7.95 -0.14
N LEU A 310 -27.74 9.15 0.45
CA LEU A 310 -28.73 9.57 1.46
C LEU A 310 -30.07 9.98 0.83
N ILE A 311 -30.04 10.62 -0.35
CA ILE A 311 -31.25 11.02 -1.08
C ILE A 311 -31.92 9.81 -1.77
N GLY A 312 -31.16 8.83 -2.25
CA GLY A 312 -31.68 7.71 -3.05
C GLY A 312 -32.46 6.64 -2.29
N GLN A 313 -32.51 6.66 -0.95
CA GLN A 313 -33.00 5.51 -0.16
C GLN A 313 -34.51 5.25 -0.28
N LYS A 314 -35.28 6.18 -0.85
CA LYS A 314 -36.73 6.01 -1.12
C LYS A 314 -37.09 5.93 -2.60
N SER A 315 -36.13 6.01 -3.53
CA SER A 315 -36.42 6.08 -4.98
C SER A 315 -36.26 4.76 -5.74
N VAL A 316 -36.19 3.61 -5.06
CA VAL A 316 -36.04 2.28 -5.69
C VAL A 316 -37.25 1.38 -5.40
N GLN A 317 -38.39 1.75 -6.00
CA GLN A 317 -39.27 0.74 -6.57
C GLN A 317 -38.96 0.64 -8.07
N PRO A 318 -38.49 -0.51 -8.58
CA PRO A 318 -38.44 -0.71 -10.02
C PRO A 318 -39.89 -0.88 -10.52
N ASN A 319 -40.49 0.23 -10.96
CA ASN A 319 -41.80 0.21 -11.59
C ASN A 319 -41.79 -0.81 -12.73
N GLY A 320 -42.58 -1.88 -12.58
CA GLY A 320 -42.60 -2.99 -13.51
C GLY A 320 -43.12 -2.55 -14.87
N VAL A 321 -42.20 -2.28 -15.80
CA VAL A 321 -42.52 -2.06 -17.23
C VAL A 321 -42.85 -3.42 -17.84
N THR A 322 -44.05 -3.92 -17.54
CA THR A 322 -44.61 -5.14 -18.11
C THR A 322 -44.62 -5.00 -19.63
N PRO A 323 -43.90 -5.84 -20.41
CA PRO A 323 -43.88 -5.71 -21.86
C PRO A 323 -45.24 -6.10 -22.45
N GLN A 324 -46.12 -5.11 -22.64
CA GLN A 324 -47.38 -5.33 -23.34
C GLN A 324 -47.11 -5.74 -24.78
N LYS A 325 -47.25 -7.04 -25.07
CA LYS A 325 -47.34 -7.56 -26.44
C LYS A 325 -48.59 -7.00 -27.12
N ARG A 326 -48.47 -5.82 -27.73
CA ARG A 326 -49.45 -5.33 -28.72
C ARG A 326 -49.33 -6.18 -29.98
N VAL A 327 -50.07 -7.30 -29.99
CA VAL A 327 -50.48 -7.93 -31.23
C VAL A 327 -51.43 -6.96 -31.93
N ILE A 328 -51.05 -6.48 -33.11
CA ILE A 328 -51.95 -5.75 -34.01
C ILE A 328 -51.89 -6.47 -35.35
N SER A 329 -52.97 -7.19 -35.66
CA SER A 329 -53.21 -7.76 -36.98
C SER A 329 -53.54 -6.65 -37.98
N THR A 330 -52.96 -6.72 -39.19
CA THR A 330 -53.46 -5.97 -40.34
C THR A 330 -54.85 -6.48 -40.75
N PRO A 331 -55.68 -5.61 -41.36
CA PRO A 331 -55.99 -5.86 -42.76
C PRO A 331 -56.10 -4.59 -43.65
N VAL A 332 -55.41 -4.67 -44.81
CA VAL A 332 -55.95 -4.47 -46.19
C VAL A 332 -56.75 -3.20 -46.55
N ASP A 333 -56.14 -2.41 -47.46
CA ASP A 333 -56.69 -1.51 -48.51
C ASP A 333 -57.62 -0.32 -48.12
N SER A 334 -57.85 0.72 -48.95
CA SER A 334 -57.52 0.97 -50.37
C SER A 334 -57.29 2.47 -50.70
N SER A 335 -56.54 2.77 -51.79
CA SER A 335 -56.67 3.95 -52.71
C SER A 335 -56.53 5.41 -52.16
N ALA A 336 -56.01 6.41 -52.91
CA ALA A 336 -55.27 6.45 -54.18
C ALA A 336 -54.60 7.85 -54.40
N ASN A 337 -53.78 7.95 -55.46
CA ASN A 337 -53.12 9.15 -56.05
C ASN A 337 -51.98 9.80 -55.21
N GLU A 338 -50.89 10.35 -55.80
CA GLU A 338 -50.61 10.59 -57.23
C GLU A 338 -49.09 10.55 -57.61
N GLN A 339 -48.77 9.81 -58.69
CA GLN A 339 -47.67 9.98 -59.67
C GLN A 339 -46.16 9.99 -59.29
N ILE A 340 -45.33 9.60 -60.28
CA ILE A 340 -43.93 9.09 -60.22
C ILE A 340 -43.30 9.42 -61.61
N PRO A 341 -42.08 10.01 -61.78
CA PRO A 341 -40.81 9.22 -61.78
C PRO A 341 -39.45 9.95 -61.51
N GLU A 342 -38.38 9.14 -61.42
CA GLU A 342 -36.97 9.32 -61.91
C GLU A 342 -36.08 10.57 -61.60
N LEU A 343 -34.74 10.49 -61.39
CA LEU A 343 -33.80 9.37 -61.11
C LEU A 343 -32.42 9.89 -60.55
N ALA A 344 -31.75 9.06 -59.73
CA ALA A 344 -30.27 8.92 -59.53
C ALA A 344 -29.36 9.89 -58.69
N LYS A 345 -28.79 9.29 -57.61
CA LYS A 345 -27.36 9.27 -57.15
C LYS A 345 -26.72 10.37 -56.25
N LYS A 346 -26.26 9.88 -55.06
CA LYS A 346 -25.02 10.15 -54.27
C LYS A 346 -24.78 11.51 -53.56
N ILE A 347 -24.58 11.46 -52.22
CA ILE A 347 -23.32 11.73 -51.45
C ILE A 347 -23.55 11.58 -49.92
N LYS A 348 -22.49 11.38 -49.11
CA LYS A 348 -22.47 11.44 -47.62
C LYS A 348 -21.28 12.29 -47.12
N PRO A 349 -21.37 13.00 -45.97
CA PRO A 349 -20.27 13.81 -45.40
C PRO A 349 -19.48 13.11 -44.26
N SER A 350 -18.44 13.78 -43.73
CA SER A 350 -17.59 13.36 -42.58
C SER A 350 -17.01 14.59 -41.84
N PRO A 351 -16.52 14.51 -40.57
CA PRO A 351 -16.47 15.69 -39.69
C PRO A 351 -15.09 16.19 -39.17
N GLN A 352 -15.00 17.53 -39.06
CA GLN A 352 -14.45 18.36 -37.95
C GLN A 352 -12.94 18.45 -37.57
N LYS A 353 -12.59 19.68 -37.13
CA LYS A 353 -11.37 20.27 -36.51
C LYS A 353 -11.79 21.69 -35.97
N PRO A 354 -10.96 22.59 -35.38
CA PRO A 354 -9.48 22.66 -35.27
C PRO A 354 -8.94 22.99 -33.83
N GLN A 355 -7.70 23.52 -33.73
CA GLN A 355 -6.90 23.77 -32.51
C GLN A 355 -6.89 25.24 -32.03
N GLN A 356 -6.24 25.54 -30.89
CA GLN A 356 -5.28 26.67 -30.75
C GLN A 356 -4.41 26.62 -29.47
N ALA A 357 -3.15 27.11 -29.56
CA ALA A 357 -2.20 27.41 -28.46
C ALA A 357 -1.05 28.31 -29.00
N ILE A 358 -0.24 28.95 -28.14
CA ILE A 358 0.78 29.98 -28.47
C ILE A 358 2.18 29.62 -27.84
N GLU A 359 3.25 30.32 -28.25
CA GLU A 359 4.68 29.90 -28.23
C GLU A 359 5.49 30.10 -26.90
N PRO A 360 6.63 29.37 -26.72
CA PRO A 360 7.62 29.51 -25.62
C PRO A 360 9.04 29.97 -26.08
N PRO A 361 9.95 30.37 -25.15
CA PRO A 361 11.39 30.05 -25.34
C PRO A 361 12.28 29.87 -24.06
N THR A 362 13.54 29.41 -24.28
CA THR A 362 14.80 29.62 -23.49
C THR A 362 15.01 29.01 -22.08
N VAL A 363 16.22 28.59 -21.61
CA VAL A 363 17.56 28.25 -22.20
C VAL A 363 18.42 27.44 -21.17
N ASP A 364 19.48 26.74 -21.61
CA ASP A 364 20.46 25.89 -20.84
C ASP A 364 21.47 26.67 -19.92
N PRO A 365 22.37 26.05 -19.09
CA PRO A 365 23.61 25.35 -19.56
C PRO A 365 24.30 24.23 -18.67
N GLU A 366 25.05 23.31 -19.32
CA GLU A 366 26.42 22.75 -18.97
C GLU A 366 26.73 21.96 -17.65
N LEU A 367 27.76 21.09 -17.45
CA LEU A 367 28.86 20.42 -18.24
C LEU A 367 29.30 19.05 -17.54
N PRO A 368 30.57 18.53 -17.57
CA PRO A 368 31.12 17.38 -18.35
C PRO A 368 31.57 16.11 -17.53
N GLN A 369 32.17 14.99 -17.99
CA GLN A 369 32.34 14.13 -19.20
C GLN A 369 33.31 12.94 -18.81
N GLU A 370 33.75 12.12 -19.80
CA GLU A 370 34.90 11.16 -19.81
C GLU A 370 34.69 9.76 -19.19
N GLN A 371 35.23 8.62 -19.68
CA GLN A 371 35.98 8.17 -20.90
C GLN A 371 35.89 6.59 -20.97
N ALA A 372 36.24 5.78 -21.99
CA ALA A 372 36.63 5.96 -23.41
C ALA A 372 36.48 4.66 -24.27
N VAL A 373 36.05 4.84 -25.53
CA VAL A 373 36.46 4.19 -26.81
C VAL A 373 36.86 2.69 -26.92
N LYS A 374 36.15 1.97 -27.82
CA LYS A 374 36.74 1.11 -28.88
C LYS A 374 35.93 1.30 -30.20
N LYS A 375 36.55 1.10 -31.37
CA LYS A 375 35.94 1.32 -32.70
C LYS A 375 35.57 0.00 -33.40
N SER A 376 34.39 -0.02 -34.04
CA SER A 376 34.01 -0.87 -35.17
C SER A 376 33.10 -0.06 -36.11
N LEU A 377 32.86 -0.54 -37.34
CA LEU A 377 32.11 0.23 -38.35
C LEU A 377 30.59 0.19 -38.11
N GLY A 378 29.94 1.34 -38.33
CA GLY A 378 28.73 1.39 -39.16
C GLY A 378 27.38 1.65 -38.50
N PHE A 379 27.20 1.38 -37.20
CA PHE A 379 25.90 1.55 -36.54
C PHE A 379 25.99 2.45 -35.30
N ASN A 380 25.29 3.59 -35.32
CA ASN A 380 25.27 4.56 -34.21
C ASN A 380 23.93 4.50 -33.45
N TRP A 381 23.89 3.69 -32.40
CA TRP A 381 22.72 3.55 -31.51
C TRP A 381 22.18 4.88 -30.98
N LYS A 382 23.04 5.88 -30.72
CA LYS A 382 22.59 7.20 -30.25
C LYS A 382 21.70 7.90 -31.28
N ASN A 383 22.05 7.82 -32.57
CA ASN A 383 21.26 8.44 -33.64
C ASN A 383 19.87 7.81 -33.75
N LEU A 384 19.78 6.48 -33.75
CA LEU A 384 18.50 5.76 -33.77
C LEU A 384 17.62 6.10 -32.56
N VAL A 385 18.21 6.20 -31.37
CA VAL A 385 17.48 6.59 -30.16
C VAL A 385 17.00 8.05 -30.25
N GLU A 386 17.81 8.97 -30.76
CA GLU A 386 17.42 10.37 -30.94
C GLU A 386 16.38 10.59 -32.05
N GLU A 387 16.40 9.82 -33.14
CA GLU A 387 15.34 9.81 -34.18
C GLU A 387 14.00 9.26 -33.67
N ILE A 388 14.01 8.39 -32.66
CA ILE A 388 12.80 7.88 -31.98
C ILE A 388 12.22 8.90 -30.98
N LYS A 389 13.05 9.80 -30.42
CA LYS A 389 12.64 10.83 -29.44
C LYS A 389 11.41 11.67 -29.88
N PRO A 390 11.33 12.23 -31.11
CA PRO A 390 10.14 12.97 -31.57
C PRO A 390 8.93 12.09 -31.87
N GLN A 391 9.11 10.78 -32.08
CA GLN A 391 8.01 9.84 -32.40
C GLN A 391 7.39 9.20 -31.14
N SER A 392 8.22 8.86 -30.14
CA SER A 392 7.76 8.28 -28.87
C SER A 392 8.79 8.46 -27.74
N ILE A 393 8.48 9.38 -26.82
CA ILE A 393 9.22 9.58 -25.56
C ILE A 393 9.26 8.29 -24.71
N MET A 394 8.23 7.45 -24.81
CA MET A 394 8.18 6.16 -24.14
C MET A 394 9.17 5.16 -24.73
N LEU A 395 9.33 5.10 -26.07
CA LEU A 395 10.33 4.22 -26.69
C LEU A 395 11.75 4.74 -26.48
N TYR A 396 11.96 6.07 -26.51
CA TYR A 396 13.23 6.70 -26.15
C TYR A 396 13.72 6.26 -24.77
N THR A 397 12.87 6.36 -23.73
CA THR A 397 13.21 5.98 -22.35
C THR A 397 13.27 4.46 -22.11
N LEU A 398 12.68 3.64 -22.99
CA LEU A 398 12.87 2.18 -23.02
C LEU A 398 14.24 1.82 -23.63
N LEU A 399 14.55 2.32 -24.82
CA LEU A 399 15.78 1.99 -25.54
C LEU A 399 17.03 2.48 -24.82
N GLN A 400 16.96 3.60 -24.08
CA GLN A 400 18.04 4.03 -23.17
C GLN A 400 18.38 3.02 -22.07
N LYS A 401 17.47 2.10 -21.72
CA LYS A 401 17.66 1.05 -20.71
C LYS A 401 18.01 -0.32 -21.31
N CYS A 402 18.13 -0.41 -22.63
CA CYS A 402 18.39 -1.65 -23.35
C CYS A 402 19.87 -1.78 -23.72
N ASN A 403 20.42 -2.99 -23.54
CA ASN A 403 21.75 -3.32 -24.05
C ASN A 403 21.63 -3.78 -25.51
N HIS A 404 22.45 -3.25 -26.41
CA HIS A 404 22.40 -3.56 -27.84
C HIS A 404 23.71 -4.22 -28.32
N SER A 405 23.60 -5.08 -29.32
CA SER A 405 24.75 -5.63 -30.05
C SER A 405 24.39 -5.80 -31.52
N PHE A 406 25.26 -5.34 -32.41
CA PHE A 406 25.08 -5.43 -33.86
C PHE A 406 26.17 -6.33 -34.46
N SER A 407 25.76 -7.37 -35.19
CA SER A 407 26.64 -8.25 -35.96
C SER A 407 25.91 -8.69 -37.22
N ASP A 408 26.60 -8.74 -38.36
CA ASP A 408 26.12 -9.39 -39.59
C ASP A 408 24.70 -8.99 -40.02
N LYS A 409 24.43 -7.67 -40.00
CA LYS A 409 23.13 -7.02 -40.25
C LYS A 409 22.03 -7.27 -39.21
N ILE A 410 22.26 -8.04 -38.15
CA ILE A 410 21.28 -8.29 -37.09
C ILE A 410 21.50 -7.33 -35.92
N LEU A 411 20.50 -6.49 -35.63
CA LEU A 411 20.41 -5.67 -34.43
C LEU A 411 19.77 -6.47 -33.30
N THR A 412 20.58 -7.05 -32.42
CA THR A 412 20.07 -7.68 -31.19
C THR A 412 19.86 -6.62 -30.11
N ILE A 413 18.61 -6.49 -29.64
CA ILE A 413 18.24 -5.66 -28.49
C ILE A 413 17.98 -6.60 -27.31
N SER A 414 18.70 -6.42 -26.21
CA SER A 414 18.61 -7.27 -25.02
C SER A 414 18.08 -6.49 -23.82
N THR A 415 17.13 -7.10 -23.11
CA THR A 415 16.44 -6.50 -21.96
C THR A 415 16.43 -7.44 -20.77
N ASN A 416 16.57 -6.87 -19.57
CA ASN A 416 16.54 -7.62 -18.31
C ASN A 416 15.12 -7.75 -17.74
N GLN A 417 14.15 -6.98 -18.24
CA GLN A 417 12.75 -7.01 -17.81
C GLN A 417 11.83 -7.54 -18.91
N GLU A 418 11.04 -8.56 -18.59
CA GLU A 418 10.14 -9.20 -19.55
C GLU A 418 8.96 -8.30 -19.98
N PHE A 419 8.61 -7.31 -19.14
CA PHE A 419 7.63 -6.26 -19.46
C PHE A 419 8.13 -5.30 -20.54
N ASP A 420 9.40 -4.90 -20.48
CA ASP A 420 10.02 -4.02 -21.46
C ASP A 420 10.23 -4.76 -22.79
N ARG A 421 10.61 -6.05 -22.75
CA ARG A 421 10.56 -6.95 -23.92
C ARG A 421 9.18 -6.95 -24.58
N LYS A 422 8.10 -7.26 -23.83
CA LYS A 422 6.73 -7.32 -24.39
C LYS A 422 6.23 -5.99 -24.94
N LYS A 423 6.79 -4.86 -24.49
CA LYS A 423 6.54 -3.52 -25.06
C LYS A 423 7.34 -3.23 -26.33
N LEU A 424 8.56 -3.74 -26.46
CA LEU A 424 9.35 -3.61 -27.69
C LEU A 424 8.85 -4.58 -28.79
N GLU A 425 8.31 -5.74 -28.39
CA GLU A 425 7.65 -6.71 -29.27
C GLU A 425 6.22 -6.31 -29.71
N ASP A 426 5.64 -5.26 -29.13
CA ASP A 426 4.35 -4.72 -29.60
C ASP A 426 4.49 -4.26 -31.05
N SER A 427 3.61 -4.78 -31.92
CA SER A 427 3.61 -4.55 -33.37
C SER A 427 3.74 -3.07 -33.76
N LYS A 428 3.14 -2.16 -32.98
CA LYS A 428 3.26 -0.71 -33.21
C LYS A 428 4.67 -0.19 -32.99
N ASN A 429 5.30 -0.64 -31.91
CA ASN A 429 6.62 -0.20 -31.48
C ASN A 429 7.72 -0.83 -32.35
N HIS A 430 7.58 -2.11 -32.69
CA HIS A 430 8.43 -2.77 -33.66
C HIS A 430 8.36 -2.09 -35.04
N SER A 431 7.17 -1.71 -35.51
CA SER A 431 7.01 -0.97 -36.78
C SER A 431 7.68 0.40 -36.76
N LEU A 432 7.61 1.14 -35.65
CA LEU A 432 8.30 2.43 -35.50
C LEU A 432 9.83 2.28 -35.54
N ILE A 433 10.39 1.27 -34.86
CA ILE A 433 11.83 0.96 -34.89
C ILE A 433 12.27 0.62 -36.32
N MET A 434 11.51 -0.20 -37.05
CA MET A 434 11.79 -0.54 -38.45
C MET A 434 11.64 0.66 -39.41
N GLN A 435 10.71 1.59 -39.15
CA GLN A 435 10.58 2.82 -39.93
C GLN A 435 11.79 3.76 -39.73
N VAL A 436 12.28 3.91 -38.50
CA VAL A 436 13.47 4.70 -38.20
C VAL A 436 14.73 4.08 -38.82
N LEU A 437 14.89 2.75 -38.76
CA LEU A 437 16.01 2.05 -39.43
C LEU A 437 16.06 2.31 -40.94
N LYS A 438 14.90 2.30 -41.62
CA LYS A 438 14.81 2.65 -43.05
C LYS A 438 15.16 4.11 -43.32
N ASN A 439 14.66 5.05 -42.52
CA ASN A 439 15.00 6.47 -42.67
C ASN A 439 16.50 6.75 -42.43
N SER A 440 17.13 6.00 -41.52
CA SER A 440 18.58 5.98 -41.29
C SER A 440 19.40 5.29 -42.41
N ASN A 441 18.81 5.04 -43.59
CA ASN A 441 19.45 4.49 -44.79
C ASN A 441 20.00 3.05 -44.63
N LEU A 442 19.32 2.24 -43.79
CA LEU A 442 19.68 0.87 -43.44
C LEU A 442 18.50 -0.09 -43.70
N ASP A 443 18.11 -0.21 -44.97
CA ASP A 443 16.94 -0.98 -45.44
C ASP A 443 16.95 -2.50 -45.14
N ASP A 444 18.07 -3.03 -44.66
CA ASP A 444 18.47 -4.44 -44.76
C ASP A 444 18.94 -5.00 -43.39
N ILE A 445 18.37 -4.48 -42.29
CA ILE A 445 18.66 -4.89 -40.90
C ILE A 445 17.48 -5.62 -40.26
N ASP A 446 17.73 -6.81 -39.71
CA ASP A 446 16.78 -7.56 -38.88
C ASP A 446 16.93 -7.16 -37.40
N VAL A 447 15.79 -6.99 -36.70
CA VAL A 447 15.75 -6.66 -35.26
C VAL A 447 15.34 -7.89 -34.45
N VAL A 448 16.19 -8.30 -33.51
CA VAL A 448 15.95 -9.50 -32.68
C VAL A 448 15.96 -9.12 -31.19
N ILE A 449 14.81 -9.28 -30.52
CA ILE A 449 14.65 -8.95 -29.11
C ILE A 449 14.94 -10.19 -28.25
N LYS A 450 15.98 -10.13 -27.41
CA LYS A 450 16.40 -11.23 -26.53
C LYS A 450 16.23 -10.88 -25.05
N LYS A 451 15.96 -11.91 -24.24
CA LYS A 451 16.03 -11.83 -22.77
C LYS A 451 17.51 -11.83 -22.39
N GLY A 452 17.95 -10.88 -21.57
CA GLY A 452 19.35 -10.80 -21.11
C GLY A 452 19.71 -12.04 -20.29
N SER A 453 20.70 -12.81 -20.76
CA SER A 453 21.33 -13.88 -19.98
C SER A 453 22.50 -13.32 -19.19
N THR A 454 22.70 -13.82 -17.98
CA THR A 454 23.84 -13.43 -17.14
C THR A 454 25.12 -14.10 -17.61
N THR A 455 26.13 -13.25 -17.87
CA THR A 455 27.58 -13.51 -17.82
C THR A 455 28.19 -14.58 -18.75
N ALA A 456 29.17 -14.16 -19.55
CA ALA A 456 30.25 -15.02 -20.04
C ALA A 456 31.56 -14.20 -20.12
N ASN A 457 32.48 -14.43 -19.17
CA ASN A 457 33.87 -13.98 -19.29
C ASN A 457 34.61 -15.05 -20.12
N PRO A 458 35.35 -14.71 -21.20
CA PRO A 458 35.71 -15.66 -22.25
C PRO A 458 36.58 -16.84 -21.79
N ASP A 459 37.36 -16.68 -20.71
CA ASP A 459 38.29 -17.70 -20.23
C ASP A 459 37.60 -18.97 -19.68
N VAL A 460 36.35 -18.87 -19.20
CA VAL A 460 35.63 -20.00 -18.60
C VAL A 460 35.16 -21.02 -19.65
N ALA A 461 34.87 -20.55 -20.88
CA ALA A 461 34.36 -21.42 -21.95
C ALA A 461 35.39 -22.47 -22.41
N ASN A 462 36.67 -22.10 -22.46
CA ASN A 462 37.76 -23.01 -22.84
C ASN A 462 37.99 -24.13 -21.82
N VAL A 463 37.67 -23.89 -20.54
CA VAL A 463 37.82 -24.90 -19.47
C VAL A 463 36.75 -25.99 -19.59
N MET A 464 35.50 -25.61 -19.87
CA MET A 464 34.40 -26.57 -20.07
C MET A 464 34.53 -27.39 -21.36
N ALA A 465 35.15 -26.83 -22.40
CA ALA A 465 35.41 -27.56 -23.65
C ALA A 465 36.40 -28.74 -23.51
N MET A 466 37.15 -28.83 -22.40
CA MET A 466 38.12 -29.90 -22.14
C MET A 466 37.58 -31.07 -21.28
N MET A 467 36.36 -31.00 -20.76
CA MET A 467 35.74 -32.07 -19.98
C MET A 467 34.40 -32.49 -20.61
N GLY A 468 34.47 -33.51 -21.48
CA GLY A 468 33.31 -33.98 -22.24
C GLY A 468 32.62 -35.22 -21.66
N GLY A 469 31.43 -35.52 -22.18
CA GLY A 469 30.74 -36.80 -22.02
C GLY A 469 29.63 -36.81 -20.97
N GLY A 470 28.38 -36.87 -21.42
CA GLY A 470 27.19 -37.07 -20.58
C GLY A 470 25.91 -36.80 -21.36
N GLU A 471 25.11 -37.84 -21.61
CA GLU A 471 23.75 -37.70 -22.15
C GLU A 471 22.76 -37.46 -20.99
N GLU A 472 21.80 -36.56 -21.18
CA GLU A 472 20.60 -36.49 -20.32
C GLU A 472 19.39 -37.05 -21.08
N LEU A 473 18.72 -38.02 -20.46
CA LEU A 473 17.55 -38.70 -21.01
C LEU A 473 16.27 -37.90 -20.75
N ASN A 474 15.43 -37.74 -21.78
CA ASN A 474 14.12 -37.11 -21.65
C ASN A 474 13.16 -38.01 -20.85
N LEU A 475 12.69 -37.52 -19.70
CA LEU A 475 11.71 -38.21 -18.84
C LEU A 475 10.32 -37.56 -18.90
N GLU A 476 9.73 -37.52 -20.10
CA GLU A 476 8.26 -37.46 -20.28
C GLU A 476 7.70 -38.87 -20.52
N SER A 477 7.93 -39.80 -19.57
CA SER A 477 7.19 -41.07 -19.46
C SER A 477 7.48 -41.82 -18.16
N ILE A 478 6.83 -41.39 -17.06
CA ILE A 478 6.40 -42.19 -15.89
C ILE A 478 5.34 -41.36 -15.13
#